data_AF-A0A951BZX9-F1
#
_entry.id   AF-A0A951BZX9-F1
#
_cell.length_a   1.000
_cell.length_b   1.000
_cell.length_c   1.000
_cell.angle_alpha   90.00
_cell.angle_beta   90.00
_cell.angle_gamma   90.00
#
_symmetry.space_group_name_H-M   'P 1'
#
loop_
_entity.id
_entity.type
_entity.pdbx_description
1 polymer ?
#
loop_
_entity_poly.entity_id
_entity_poly.type
_entity_poly.pdbx_seq_one_letter_code
_entity_poly.pdbx_strand_id
1 'polypeptide(L)' 'MGINVLSRKSLDFIPPVGKFDMPDLMRAISASGRGVVCYETDCYWKDIGRFDDYQQASEDFVNNPTRFLPKKAVAHA' A
#
# COMPACT_ATOMS: atom_id res chain seq x y z
N MET A 1 0.01 -3.17 5.25
CA MET A 1 -0.23 -2.16 4.18
C MET A 1 1.00 -2.05 3.28
N GLY A 2 0.82 -2.02 1.96
CA GLY A 2 1.91 -2.06 0.96
C GLY A 2 1.96 -0.85 0.02
N ILE A 3 1.51 0.32 0.48
CA ILE A 3 1.50 1.56 -0.32
C ILE A 3 2.74 2.37 0.03
N ASN A 4 3.49 2.82 -0.98
CA ASN A 4 4.64 3.69 -0.83
C ASN A 4 4.51 4.87 -1.77
N VAL A 5 4.67 6.09 -1.24
CA VAL A 5 4.68 7.32 -2.04
C VAL A 5 6.11 7.80 -2.13
N LEU A 6 6.67 7.80 -3.34
CA LEU A 6 8.09 8.07 -3.58
C LEU A 6 8.26 9.25 -4.52
N SER A 7 9.21 10.13 -4.20
CA SER A 7 9.68 11.15 -5.14
C SER A 7 10.69 10.54 -6.13
N ARG A 8 10.82 11.12 -7.32
CA ARG A 8 11.83 10.67 -8.30
C ARG A 8 13.27 10.68 -7.75
N LYS A 9 13.59 11.60 -6.85
CA LYS A 9 14.91 11.71 -6.19
C LYS A 9 15.24 10.50 -5.31
N SER A 10 14.26 9.67 -4.96
CA SER A 10 14.51 8.44 -4.19
C SER A 10 15.32 7.42 -5.01
N LEU A 11 15.29 7.49 -6.34
CA LEU A 11 16.07 6.61 -7.21
C LEU A 11 17.58 6.79 -7.06
N ASP A 12 18.03 7.99 -6.63
CA ASP A 12 19.46 8.31 -6.44
C ASP A 12 20.12 7.44 -5.35
N PHE A 13 19.34 6.76 -4.51
CA PHE A 13 19.85 5.88 -3.46
C PHE A 13 19.84 4.39 -3.85
N ILE A 14 19.31 4.03 -5.02
CA ILE A 14 19.27 2.64 -5.46
C ILE A 14 20.63 2.28 -6.07
N PRO A 15 21.34 1.26 -5.54
CA PRO A 15 22.59 0.81 -6.13
C PRO A 15 22.35 0.20 -7.51
N PRO A 16 23.30 0.30 -8.45
CA PRO A 16 23.11 -0.20 -9.82
C PRO A 16 23.08 -1.73 -9.91
N VAL A 17 23.55 -2.43 -8.88
CA VAL A 17 23.65 -3.89 -8.83
C VAL A 17 23.40 -4.41 -7.41
N GLY A 18 23.05 -5.69 -7.34
CA GLY A 18 22.84 -6.39 -6.07
C GLY A 18 21.38 -6.41 -5.62
N LYS A 19 21.11 -7.20 -4.57
CA LYS A 19 19.80 -7.21 -3.93
C LYS A 19 19.64 -5.90 -3.15
N PHE A 20 18.55 -5.21 -3.44
CA PHE A 20 18.16 -3.98 -2.74
C PHE A 20 16.64 -3.90 -2.75
N ASP A 21 16.04 -3.72 -1.57
CA ASP A 21 14.59 -3.72 -1.41
C ASP A 21 14.04 -2.40 -0.84
N MET A 22 12.72 -2.36 -0.64
CA MET A 22 12.04 -1.18 -0.12
C MET A 22 12.50 -0.78 1.29
N PRO A 23 12.61 -1.72 2.26
CA PRO A 23 13.25 -1.43 3.55
C PRO A 23 14.66 -0.84 3.43
N ASP A 24 15.50 -1.38 2.54
CA ASP A 24 16.84 -0.84 2.30
C ASP A 24 16.79 0.60 1.78
N LEU A 25 15.90 0.89 0.82
CA LEU A 25 15.70 2.24 0.28
C LEU A 25 15.30 3.24 1.37
N MET A 26 14.33 2.88 2.22
CA MET A 26 13.86 3.74 3.30
C MET A 26 14.97 4.03 4.31
N ARG A 27 15.78 3.02 4.65
CA ARG A 27 16.95 3.20 5.53
C ARG A 27 18.01 4.10 4.90
N ALA A 28 18.31 3.92 3.62
CA ALA A 28 19.30 4.74 2.91
C ALA A 28 18.88 6.22 2.84
N ILE A 29 17.61 6.50 2.52
CA ILE A 29 17.05 7.86 2.51
C ILE A 29 17.15 8.47 3.91
N SER A 30 16.70 7.75 4.95
CA SER A 30 16.73 8.23 6.33
C SER A 30 18.16 8.52 6.81
N ALA A 31 19.11 7.63 6.52
CA ALA A 31 20.53 7.79 6.89
C ALA A 31 21.20 9.00 6.21
N SER A 32 20.69 9.44 5.05
CA SER A 32 21.17 10.64 4.36
C SER A 32 20.65 11.97 4.96
N GLY A 33 19.86 11.91 6.04
CA GLY A 33 19.22 13.07 6.65
C GLY A 33 17.98 13.58 5.90
N ARG A 34 17.51 12.83 4.89
CA ARG A 34 16.25 13.13 4.18
C ARG A 34 15.06 12.52 4.93
N GLY A 35 13.93 13.20 4.90
CA GLY A 35 12.72 12.77 5.60
C GLY A 35 12.12 11.49 5.01
N VAL A 36 11.84 10.53 5.88
CA VAL A 36 10.97 9.38 5.63
C VAL A 36 9.85 9.45 6.66
N VAL A 37 8.59 9.40 6.19
CA VAL A 37 7.41 9.51 7.05
C VAL A 37 6.53 8.29 6.89
N CYS A 38 5.97 7.83 8.00
CA CYS A 38 4.93 6.81 8.02
C CYS A 38 3.58 7.49 8.17
N TYR A 39 2.61 7.09 7.35
CA TYR A 39 1.24 7.57 7.45
C TYR A 39 0.33 6.41 7.84
N GLU A 40 -0.33 6.53 8.98
CA GLU A 40 -1.36 5.59 9.40
C GLU A 40 -2.69 5.97 8.76
N THR A 41 -3.38 4.98 8.21
CA THR A 41 -4.70 5.17 7.62
C THR A 41 -5.69 4.26 8.31
N ASP A 42 -6.87 4.81 8.64
CA ASP A 42 -8.01 4.00 9.04
C ASP A 42 -8.66 3.42 7.78
N CYS A 43 -8.24 2.23 7.38
CA CYS A 43 -8.78 1.55 6.22
C CYS A 43 -9.02 0.06 6.48
N TYR A 44 -9.88 -0.51 5.64
CA TYR A 44 -9.95 -1.96 5.52
C TYR A 44 -8.75 -2.45 4.71
N TRP A 45 -7.92 -3.30 5.33
CA TRP A 45 -6.78 -3.91 4.68
C TRP A 45 -6.69 -5.39 5.06
N LYS A 46 -6.44 -6.24 4.06
CA LYS A 46 -6.22 -7.68 4.20
C LYS A 46 -5.00 -8.09 3.39
N ASP A 47 -4.20 -8.99 3.95
CA ASP A 47 -3.07 -9.59 3.24
C ASP A 47 -3.54 -10.78 2.40
N ILE A 48 -4.08 -10.51 1.22
CA ILE A 48 -4.61 -11.56 0.32
C ILE A 48 -3.51 -12.46 -0.29
N GLY A 49 -2.23 -12.22 0.03
CA GLY A 49 -1.16 -13.18 -0.24
C GLY A 49 -1.17 -14.37 0.73
N ARG A 50 -1.84 -14.24 1.88
CA ARG A 50 -2.08 -15.32 2.84
C ARG A 50 -3.45 -15.92 2.57
N PHE A 51 -3.51 -17.24 2.49
CA PHE A 51 -4.74 -17.97 2.12
C PHE A 51 -5.92 -17.65 3.05
N ASP A 52 -5.68 -17.63 4.37
CA ASP A 52 -6.73 -17.35 5.36
C ASP A 52 -7.31 -15.94 5.21
N ASP A 53 -6.46 -14.93 4.98
CA ASP A 53 -6.89 -13.54 4.79
C ASP A 53 -7.59 -13.36 3.43
N TYR A 54 -7.20 -14.11 2.41
CA TYR A 54 -7.92 -14.16 1.13
C TYR A 54 -9.34 -14.73 1.29
N GLN A 55 -9.48 -15.86 1.99
CA GLN A 55 -10.78 -16.45 2.27
C GLN A 55 -11.65 -15.47 3.06
N GLN A 56 -11.11 -14.89 4.14
CA GLN A 56 -11.83 -13.91 4.95
C GLN A 56 -12.24 -12.69 4.14
N ALA A 57 -11.35 -12.15 3.29
CA ALA A 57 -11.68 -11.00 2.45
C ALA A 57 -12.83 -11.28 1.48
N SER A 58 -12.93 -12.53 1.00
CA SER A 58 -14.03 -12.98 0.14
C SER A 58 -15.35 -13.04 0.91
N GLU A 59 -15.33 -13.61 2.11
CA GLU A 59 -16.50 -13.65 3.01
C GLU A 59 -16.95 -12.24 3.41
N ASP A 60 -16.01 -11.37 3.76
CA ASP A 60 -16.28 -9.97 4.14
C ASP A 60 -16.98 -9.22 3.01
N PHE A 61 -16.57 -9.43 1.76
CA PHE A 61 -17.23 -8.86 0.59
C PHE A 61 -18.65 -9.38 0.39
N VAL A 62 -18.85 -10.71 0.47
CA VAL A 62 -20.17 -11.34 0.32
C VAL A 62 -21.14 -10.86 1.40
N ASN A 63 -20.67 -10.71 2.64
CA ASN A 63 -21.46 -10.27 3.78
C ASN A 63 -21.83 -8.78 3.71
N ASN A 64 -21.00 -7.94 3.08
CA ASN A 64 -21.28 -6.51 2.96
C ASN A 64 -20.78 -5.89 1.63
N PRO A 65 -21.42 -6.20 0.49
CA PRO A 65 -20.96 -5.71 -0.81
C PRO A 65 -21.01 -4.18 -0.93
N THR A 66 -21.93 -3.53 -0.23
CA THR A 66 -22.12 -2.06 -0.30
C THR A 66 -20.99 -1.28 0.36
N ARG A 67 -20.19 -1.90 1.23
CA ARG A 67 -18.94 -1.32 1.75
C ARG A 67 -17.88 -1.15 0.65
N PHE A 68 -17.85 -2.06 -0.31
CA PHE A 68 -16.74 -2.18 -1.27
C PHE A 68 -17.11 -1.70 -2.67
N LEU A 69 -18.38 -1.79 -3.05
CA LEU A 69 -18.87 -1.33 -4.35
C LEU A 69 -19.18 0.17 -4.32
N PRO A 70 -18.92 0.90 -5.42
CA PRO A 70 -19.31 2.30 -5.53
C PRO A 70 -20.84 2.43 -5.41
N LYS A 71 -21.31 3.48 -4.74
CA LYS A 71 -22.73 3.84 -4.79
C LYS A 71 -23.08 4.14 -6.24
N LYS A 72 -24.15 3.51 -6.77
CA LYS A 72 -24.63 3.77 -8.14
C LYS A 72 -24.69 5.28 -8.35
N ALA A 73 -23.97 5.78 -9.36
CA ALA A 73 -24.05 7.17 -9.77
C ALA A 73 -25.52 7.48 -10.06
N VAL A 74 -26.06 8.50 -9.39
CA VAL A 74 -27.37 9.05 -9.75
C VAL A 74 -27.18 9.62 -11.15
N ALA A 75 -27.85 9.06 -12.15
CA ALA A 75 -27.87 9.66 -13.48
C ALA A 75 -28.51 11.05 -13.32
N HIS A 76 -27.71 12.11 -13.46
CA HIS A 76 -28.25 13.45 -13.65
C HIS A 76 -28.86 13.48 -15.05
N ALA A 77 -30.19 13.42 -15.09
CA ALA A 77 -31.01 13.76 -16.24
C ALA A 77 -31.08 15.29 -16.40
#